data_AF-A0A7Y2C7M1-F1
#
_entry.id   AF-A0A7Y2C7M1-F1
#
_cell.length_a   1.000
_cell.length_b   1.000
_cell.length_c   1.000
_cell.angle_alpha   90.00
_cell.angle_beta   90.00
_cell.angle_gamma   90.00
#
_symmetry.space_group_name_H-M   'P 1'
#
loop_
_entity.id
_entity.type
_entity.pdbx_description
1 polymer ?
#
loop_
_entity_poly.entity_id
_entity_poly.type
_entity_poly.pdbx_seq_one_letter_code
_entity_poly.pdbx_strand_id
1 'polypeptide(L)'
;MQDTPIQPQLRKSLTTFDGVALLIGITIGSGIYSTPYIIAGYFSSFGGVMLTWLIVGAFVMIGGLIYAELGTRIPTTGGEYAYITKAFGPFAGFMFGWAQLFIIRTSPGAALAIITADYLGFFFPLEGWSHTLTALSVIALVGLFNYVGVQWAALFQRVTTVAKVAGLAAFAVLFAALLGGTESKLAEVSQPMTDAGFLGNLIPALMLIVFTHAGWDRVGYVAGEMKNPRQVIPKSMLIGLGIVLVIYWTVITIYHYVLGMDALRATATPAADIATIMIGTVGAGAVAILAIVSAVSSINGTTMSASRVYYAMAHDGLFF
;
A
#
# COMPACT_ATOMS: atom_id res chain seq x y z
N MET A 1 -47.63 15.42 -7.81
CA MET A 1 -46.43 14.61 -8.10
C MET A 1 -45.26 15.43 -7.60
N GLN A 2 -44.63 15.04 -6.50
CA GLN A 2 -43.45 15.75 -5.98
C GLN A 2 -42.29 15.36 -6.88
N ASP A 3 -41.68 16.35 -7.54
CA ASP A 3 -40.44 16.18 -8.29
C ASP A 3 -39.35 15.75 -7.32
N THR A 4 -39.06 14.45 -7.27
CA THR A 4 -37.86 13.94 -6.62
C THR A 4 -36.67 14.59 -7.33
N PRO A 5 -35.80 15.35 -6.63
CA PRO A 5 -34.65 15.97 -7.28
C PRO A 5 -33.84 14.86 -7.95
N ILE A 6 -33.56 15.00 -9.25
CA ILE A 6 -32.70 14.09 -9.99
C ILE A 6 -31.32 14.17 -9.33
N GLN A 7 -31.02 13.22 -8.44
CA GLN A 7 -29.72 13.15 -7.82
C GLN A 7 -28.68 12.98 -8.93
N PRO A 8 -27.62 13.81 -8.97
CA PRO A 8 -26.59 13.69 -10.00
C PRO A 8 -25.97 12.29 -9.93
N GLN A 9 -26.26 11.45 -10.94
CA GLN A 9 -25.68 10.12 -11.04
C GLN A 9 -24.24 10.24 -11.51
N LEU A 10 -23.32 9.57 -10.80
CA LEU A 10 -21.92 9.49 -11.19
C LEU A 10 -21.78 8.89 -12.60
N ARG A 11 -20.94 9.52 -13.42
CA ARG A 11 -20.76 9.11 -14.82
C ARG A 11 -19.99 7.78 -14.89
N LYS A 12 -20.68 6.73 -15.34
CA LYS A 12 -20.08 5.40 -15.60
C LYS A 12 -19.06 5.47 -16.73
N SER A 13 -17.80 5.68 -16.38
CA SER A 13 -16.70 5.95 -17.31
C SER A 13 -15.50 5.05 -17.13
N LEU A 14 -15.31 4.47 -15.94
CA LEU A 14 -14.14 3.65 -15.61
C LEU A 14 -14.19 2.28 -16.30
N THR A 15 -13.05 1.89 -16.84
CA THR A 15 -12.78 0.64 -17.56
C THR A 15 -11.95 -0.33 -16.71
N THR A 16 -11.73 -1.54 -17.22
CA THR A 16 -10.83 -2.52 -16.57
C THR A 16 -9.42 -1.98 -16.43
N PHE A 17 -8.92 -1.23 -17.42
CA PHE A 17 -7.60 -0.63 -17.33
C PHE A 17 -7.52 0.37 -16.17
N ASP A 18 -8.54 1.23 -16.04
CA ASP A 18 -8.60 2.20 -14.94
C ASP A 18 -8.67 1.50 -13.58
N GLY A 19 -9.44 0.41 -13.48
CA GLY A 19 -9.54 -0.39 -12.26
C GLY A 19 -8.22 -1.09 -11.88
N VAL A 20 -7.50 -1.66 -12.86
CA VAL A 20 -6.17 -2.27 -12.64
C VAL A 20 -5.17 -1.20 -12.23
N ALA A 21 -5.12 -0.08 -12.94
CA ALA A 21 -4.21 1.03 -12.63
C ALA A 21 -4.49 1.61 -11.24
N LEU A 22 -5.76 1.73 -10.86
CA LEU A 22 -6.19 2.14 -9.53
C LEU A 22 -5.71 1.16 -8.45
N LEU A 23 -5.94 -0.14 -8.66
CA LEU A 23 -5.52 -1.19 -7.72
C LEU A 23 -4.00 -1.16 -7.51
N ILE A 24 -3.23 -1.28 -8.59
CA ILE A 24 -1.76 -1.26 -8.54
C ILE A 24 -1.28 0.04 -7.90
N GLY A 25 -1.84 1.17 -8.32
CA GLY A 25 -1.46 2.49 -7.85
C GLY A 25 -1.76 2.76 -6.39
N ILE A 26 -2.72 2.05 -5.78
CA ILE A 26 -3.02 2.17 -4.36
C ILE A 26 -2.24 1.14 -3.55
N THR A 27 -2.24 -0.11 -4.00
CA THR A 27 -1.64 -1.23 -3.27
C THR A 27 -0.12 -1.15 -3.24
N ILE A 28 0.52 -0.78 -4.36
CA ILE A 28 1.97 -0.56 -4.38
C ILE A 28 2.27 0.73 -3.65
N GLY A 29 2.53 0.62 -2.35
CA GLY A 29 2.93 1.71 -1.47
C GLY A 29 4.40 1.63 -1.07
N SER A 30 4.75 2.29 0.03
CA SER A 30 6.09 2.20 0.61
C SER A 30 6.30 0.95 1.48
N GLY A 31 5.23 0.18 1.76
CA GLY A 31 5.31 -1.05 2.55
C GLY A 31 6.38 -2.01 2.02
N ILE A 32 6.42 -2.27 0.71
CA ILE A 32 7.40 -3.19 0.09
C ILE A 32 8.85 -2.68 0.17
N TYR A 33 9.04 -1.39 0.41
CA TYR A 33 10.37 -0.79 0.55
C TYR A 33 10.94 -0.94 1.96
N SER A 34 10.07 -1.03 2.99
CA SER A 34 10.49 -0.98 4.40
C SER A 34 10.08 -2.22 5.21
N THR A 35 8.89 -2.79 5.03
CA THR A 35 8.48 -3.95 5.85
C THR A 35 9.37 -5.20 5.70
N PRO A 36 10.05 -5.47 4.57
CA PRO A 36 10.82 -6.70 4.43
C PRO A 36 11.96 -6.88 5.44
N TYR A 37 12.62 -5.80 5.90
CA TYR A 37 13.68 -5.94 6.90
C TYR A 37 13.13 -6.39 8.26
N ILE A 38 11.98 -5.85 8.66
CA ILE A 38 11.29 -6.22 9.90
C ILE A 38 10.80 -7.68 9.79
N ILE A 39 10.22 -8.04 8.65
CA ILE A 39 9.72 -9.39 8.39
C ILE A 39 10.88 -10.40 8.46
N ALA A 40 12.04 -10.09 7.87
CA ALA A 40 13.22 -10.95 7.93
C ALA A 40 13.72 -11.18 9.36
N GLY A 41 13.46 -10.26 10.30
CA GLY A 41 13.77 -10.41 11.72
C GLY A 41 13.01 -11.53 12.42
N TYR A 42 11.88 -11.99 11.88
CA TYR A 42 11.05 -13.04 12.48
C TYR A 42 11.37 -14.46 12.01
N PHE A 43 12.11 -14.62 10.92
CA PHE A 43 12.39 -15.93 10.31
C PHE A 43 13.87 -16.23 10.29
N SER A 44 14.24 -17.51 10.25
CA SER A 44 15.64 -17.92 10.17
C SER A 44 16.17 -18.01 8.73
N SER A 45 15.29 -18.15 7.74
CA SER A 45 15.67 -18.38 6.34
C SER A 45 14.71 -17.70 5.38
N PHE A 46 15.20 -17.44 4.16
CA PHE A 46 14.40 -16.91 3.05
C PHE A 46 13.19 -17.81 2.75
N GLY A 47 13.31 -19.13 2.86
CA GLY A 47 12.21 -20.06 2.61
C GLY A 47 11.00 -19.82 3.51
N GLY A 48 11.23 -19.53 4.80
CA GLY A 48 10.17 -19.19 5.76
C GLY A 48 9.51 -17.84 5.45
N VAL A 49 10.33 -16.84 5.08
CA VAL A 49 9.84 -15.53 4.65
C VAL A 49 8.95 -15.69 3.41
N MET A 50 9.48 -16.27 2.33
CA MET A 50 8.78 -16.42 1.06
C MET A 50 7.50 -17.25 1.20
N LEU A 51 7.52 -18.35 1.95
CA LEU A 51 6.32 -19.15 2.21
C LEU A 51 5.22 -18.30 2.86
N THR A 52 5.56 -17.46 3.82
CA THR A 52 4.61 -16.57 4.48
C THR A 52 4.05 -15.52 3.51
N TRP A 53 4.88 -14.98 2.62
CA TRP A 53 4.44 -14.08 1.55
C TRP A 53 3.51 -14.76 0.53
N LEU A 54 3.75 -16.04 0.21
CA LEU A 54 2.87 -16.83 -0.65
C LEU A 54 1.51 -17.10 0.02
N ILE A 55 1.52 -17.43 1.32
CA ILE A 55 0.30 -17.64 2.11
C ILE A 55 -0.55 -16.36 2.14
N VAL A 56 0.07 -15.21 2.42
CA VAL A 56 -0.65 -13.93 2.40
C VAL A 56 -1.08 -13.56 0.99
N GLY A 57 -0.28 -13.87 -0.04
CA GLY A 57 -0.69 -13.67 -1.43
C GLY A 57 -1.96 -14.45 -1.78
N ALA A 58 -2.05 -15.71 -1.36
CA ALA A 58 -3.26 -16.52 -1.51
C ALA A 58 -4.45 -15.92 -0.73
N PHE A 59 -4.22 -15.49 0.51
CA PHE A 59 -5.22 -14.82 1.33
C PHE A 59 -5.77 -13.55 0.65
N VAL A 60 -4.89 -12.71 0.11
CA VAL A 60 -5.26 -11.48 -0.59
C VAL A 60 -6.02 -11.77 -1.90
N MET A 61 -5.63 -12.80 -2.65
CA MET A 61 -6.38 -13.22 -3.85
C MET A 61 -7.80 -13.70 -3.51
N ILE A 62 -7.95 -14.50 -2.46
CA ILE A 62 -9.26 -14.94 -1.97
C ILE A 62 -10.08 -13.72 -1.54
N GLY A 63 -9.48 -12.80 -0.77
CA GLY A 63 -10.09 -11.53 -0.39
C GLY A 63 -10.56 -10.72 -1.61
N GLY A 64 -9.71 -10.58 -2.63
CA GLY A 64 -10.03 -9.88 -3.87
C GLY A 64 -11.23 -10.47 -4.61
N LEU A 65 -11.36 -11.81 -4.62
CA LEU A 65 -12.52 -12.49 -5.19
C LEU A 65 -13.81 -12.23 -4.40
N ILE A 66 -13.75 -12.27 -3.07
CA ILE A 66 -14.87 -11.93 -2.19
C ILE A 66 -15.33 -10.49 -2.45
N TYR A 67 -14.39 -9.55 -2.53
CA TYR A 67 -14.69 -8.15 -2.82
C TYR A 67 -15.22 -7.94 -4.24
N ALA A 68 -14.76 -8.73 -5.22
CA ALA A 68 -15.31 -8.70 -6.56
C ALA A 68 -16.79 -9.15 -6.57
N GLU A 69 -17.13 -10.19 -5.83
CA GLU A 69 -18.53 -10.63 -5.69
C GLU A 69 -19.39 -9.56 -5.01
N LEU A 70 -18.91 -8.96 -3.92
CA LEU A 70 -19.62 -7.89 -3.24
C LEU A 70 -19.80 -6.65 -4.13
N GLY A 71 -18.74 -6.19 -4.79
CA GLY A 71 -18.75 -5.01 -5.66
C GLY A 71 -19.60 -5.19 -6.92
N THR A 72 -19.78 -6.42 -7.40
CA THR A 72 -20.68 -6.70 -8.53
C THR A 72 -22.15 -6.84 -8.10
N ARG A 73 -22.41 -7.32 -6.88
CA ARG A 73 -23.76 -7.39 -6.28
C ARG A 73 -24.27 -6.04 -5.80
N ILE A 74 -23.36 -5.19 -5.29
CA ILE A 74 -23.66 -3.87 -4.73
C ILE A 74 -22.75 -2.85 -5.45
N PRO A 75 -23.03 -2.51 -6.73
CA PRO A 75 -22.20 -1.62 -7.53
C PRO A 75 -22.48 -0.15 -7.20
N THR A 76 -22.39 0.21 -5.92
CA THR A 76 -22.53 1.58 -5.42
C THR A 76 -21.18 2.10 -4.97
N THR A 77 -20.99 3.41 -5.05
CA THR A 77 -19.83 4.08 -4.45
C THR A 77 -19.88 3.92 -2.93
N GLY A 78 -18.71 3.75 -2.29
CA GLY A 78 -18.60 3.63 -0.82
C GLY A 78 -18.00 2.32 -0.31
N GLY A 79 -17.84 1.31 -1.17
CA GLY A 79 -17.09 0.08 -0.85
C GLY A 79 -17.61 -0.64 0.41
N GLU A 80 -16.71 -0.93 1.34
CA GLU A 80 -16.99 -1.67 2.58
C GLU A 80 -18.09 -1.02 3.43
N TYR A 81 -18.15 0.31 3.49
CA TYR A 81 -19.21 1.02 4.21
C TYR A 81 -20.59 0.66 3.66
N ALA A 82 -20.74 0.63 2.33
CA ALA A 82 -21.99 0.26 1.68
C ALA A 82 -22.32 -1.23 1.91
N TYR A 83 -21.32 -2.11 1.88
CA TYR A 83 -21.51 -3.55 2.10
C TYR A 83 -21.95 -3.84 3.54
N ILE A 84 -21.28 -3.26 4.52
CA ILE A 84 -21.57 -3.44 5.95
C ILE A 84 -22.93 -2.84 6.29
N THR A 85 -23.23 -1.64 5.79
CA THR A 85 -24.53 -0.99 5.99
C THR A 85 -25.67 -1.83 5.45
N LYS A 86 -25.49 -2.44 4.28
CA LYS A 86 -26.53 -3.26 3.65
C LYS A 86 -26.72 -4.62 4.32
N ALA A 87 -25.64 -5.22 4.85
CA ALA A 87 -25.69 -6.53 5.49
C ALA A 87 -26.14 -6.48 6.96
N PHE A 88 -25.67 -5.47 7.70
CA PHE A 88 -25.80 -5.39 9.17
C PHE A 88 -26.57 -4.15 9.65
N GLY A 89 -27.03 -3.31 8.72
CA GLY A 89 -27.83 -2.12 9.00
C GLY A 89 -27.02 -0.83 9.22
N PRO A 90 -27.69 0.32 9.36
CA PRO A 90 -27.07 1.63 9.42
C PRO A 90 -26.08 1.82 10.58
N PHE A 91 -26.36 1.26 11.75
CA PHE A 91 -25.49 1.39 12.93
C PHE A 91 -24.12 0.71 12.73
N ALA A 92 -24.09 -0.44 12.06
CA ALA A 92 -22.83 -1.11 11.74
C ALA A 92 -22.01 -0.30 10.72
N GLY A 93 -22.68 0.29 9.72
CA GLY A 93 -22.08 1.23 8.79
C GLY A 93 -21.48 2.45 9.49
N PHE A 94 -22.24 3.05 10.39
CA PHE A 94 -21.78 4.15 11.26
C PHE A 94 -20.51 3.79 12.03
N MET A 95 -20.50 2.62 12.69
CA MET A 95 -19.33 2.18 13.45
C MET A 95 -18.11 1.92 12.58
N PHE A 96 -18.32 1.37 11.39
CA PHE A 96 -17.26 1.21 10.41
C PHE A 96 -16.68 2.56 9.96
N GLY A 97 -17.54 3.57 9.73
CA GLY A 97 -17.10 4.93 9.40
C GLY A 97 -16.24 5.57 10.50
N TRP A 98 -16.61 5.38 11.77
CA TRP A 98 -15.80 5.82 12.91
C TRP A 98 -14.47 5.07 13.05
N ALA A 99 -14.49 3.75 12.84
CA ALA A 99 -13.26 2.96 12.82
C ALA A 99 -12.31 3.41 11.69
N GLN A 100 -12.86 3.71 10.50
CA GLN A 100 -12.12 4.27 9.37
C GLN A 100 -11.43 5.58 9.76
N LEU A 101 -12.10 6.48 10.47
CA LEU A 101 -11.49 7.72 10.95
C LEU A 101 -10.39 7.49 11.97
N PHE A 102 -10.67 6.79 13.06
CA PHE A 102 -9.73 6.77 14.18
C PHE A 102 -8.57 5.79 14.00
N ILE A 103 -8.77 4.74 13.20
CA ILE A 103 -7.83 3.62 13.14
C ILE A 103 -7.42 3.32 11.70
N ILE A 104 -8.35 2.95 10.82
CA ILE A 104 -7.96 2.29 9.55
C ILE A 104 -7.36 3.28 8.53
N ARG A 105 -7.67 4.58 8.59
CA ARG A 105 -7.04 5.61 7.72
C ARG A 105 -5.84 6.30 8.38
N THR A 106 -5.92 6.57 9.69
CA THR A 106 -4.89 7.30 10.44
C THR A 106 -3.65 6.47 10.71
N SER A 107 -3.79 5.20 11.13
CA SER A 107 -2.66 4.34 11.49
C SER A 107 -1.71 4.06 10.30
N PRO A 108 -2.21 3.67 9.11
CA PRO A 108 -1.34 3.55 7.94
C PRO A 108 -0.70 4.88 7.53
N GLY A 109 -1.41 6.01 7.67
CA GLY A 109 -0.84 7.33 7.41
C GLY A 109 0.38 7.65 8.29
N ALA A 110 0.30 7.30 9.58
CA ALA A 110 1.42 7.45 10.51
C ALA A 110 2.59 6.51 10.16
N ALA A 111 2.31 5.24 9.86
CA ALA A 111 3.35 4.29 9.44
C ALA A 111 4.07 4.75 8.16
N LEU A 112 3.35 5.25 7.16
CA LEU A 112 3.93 5.77 5.93
C LEU A 112 4.78 7.03 6.17
N ALA A 113 4.40 7.87 7.15
CA ALA A 113 5.18 9.05 7.54
C ALA A 113 6.50 8.66 8.22
N ILE A 114 6.48 7.62 9.06
CA ILE A 114 7.69 7.02 9.65
C ILE A 114 8.61 6.48 8.56
N ILE A 115 8.08 5.70 7.61
CA ILE A 115 8.86 5.19 6.48
C ILE A 115 9.47 6.33 5.65
N THR A 116 8.73 7.44 5.50
CA THR A 116 9.27 8.63 4.83
C THR A 116 10.46 9.22 5.57
N ALA A 117 10.38 9.29 6.91
CA ALA A 117 11.48 9.74 7.75
C ALA A 117 12.68 8.79 7.72
N ASP A 118 12.46 7.46 7.71
CA ASP A 118 13.53 6.46 7.58
C ASP A 118 14.33 6.65 6.28
N TYR A 119 13.63 6.84 5.16
CA TYR A 119 14.27 7.07 3.86
C TYR A 119 14.88 8.47 3.72
N LEU A 120 14.36 9.49 4.40
CA LEU A 120 15.04 10.78 4.50
C LEU A 120 16.33 10.67 5.33
N GLY A 121 16.36 9.74 6.29
CA GLY A 121 17.52 9.30 7.06
C GLY A 121 18.74 8.95 6.19
N PHE A 122 18.50 8.46 4.97
CA PHE A 122 19.54 8.16 4.00
C PHE A 122 20.33 9.40 3.55
N PHE A 123 19.69 10.57 3.48
CA PHE A 123 20.31 11.82 3.03
C PHE A 123 20.77 12.69 4.20
N PHE A 124 20.00 12.67 5.28
CA PHE A 124 20.25 13.47 6.47
C PHE A 124 20.11 12.56 7.68
N PRO A 125 21.10 12.49 8.59
CA PRO A 125 20.98 11.65 9.77
C PRO A 125 19.82 12.14 10.65
N LEU A 126 18.80 11.30 10.81
CA LEU A 126 17.60 11.57 11.60
C LEU A 126 17.52 10.56 12.74
N GLU A 127 17.59 11.03 13.99
CA GLU A 127 17.59 10.19 15.19
C GLU A 127 16.67 10.77 16.27
N GLY A 128 16.02 9.90 17.05
CA GLY A 128 15.16 10.28 18.16
C GLY A 128 14.06 11.28 17.77
N TRP A 129 14.12 12.48 18.34
CA TRP A 129 13.11 13.52 18.10
C TRP A 129 13.13 14.10 16.70
N SER A 130 14.29 14.20 16.02
CA SER A 130 14.34 14.76 14.67
C SER A 130 13.63 13.86 13.66
N HIS A 131 13.74 12.55 13.83
CA HIS A 131 13.00 11.55 13.06
C HIS A 131 11.48 11.68 13.29
N THR A 132 11.06 11.71 14.56
CA THR A 132 9.63 11.84 14.92
C THR A 132 9.03 13.15 14.40
N LEU A 133 9.74 14.27 14.56
CA LEU A 133 9.31 15.59 14.05
C LEU A 133 9.24 15.61 12.52
N THR A 134 10.12 14.89 11.84
CA THR A 134 10.08 14.75 10.37
C THR A 134 8.80 14.02 9.95
N ALA A 135 8.47 12.89 10.57
CA ALA A 135 7.23 12.17 10.29
C ALA A 135 5.98 13.04 10.55
N LEU A 136 5.94 13.76 11.68
CA LEU A 136 4.85 14.70 11.98
C LEU A 136 4.75 15.82 10.93
N SER A 137 5.89 16.36 10.50
CA SER A 137 5.96 17.41 9.47
C SER A 137 5.44 16.90 8.13
N VAL A 138 5.76 15.67 7.74
CA VAL A 138 5.23 15.05 6.51
C VAL A 138 3.71 15.00 6.54
N ILE A 139 3.11 14.55 7.65
CA ILE A 139 1.65 14.51 7.80
C ILE A 139 1.06 15.92 7.72
N ALA A 140 1.65 16.89 8.43
CA ALA A 140 1.19 18.28 8.45
C ALA A 140 1.27 18.93 7.06
N LEU A 141 2.37 18.73 6.34
CA LEU A 141 2.59 19.27 4.99
C LEU A 141 1.62 18.65 3.98
N VAL A 142 1.42 17.33 4.01
CA VAL A 142 0.43 16.68 3.13
C VAL A 142 -0.98 17.15 3.47
N GLY A 143 -1.31 17.31 4.75
CA GLY A 143 -2.59 17.87 5.20
C GLY A 143 -2.81 19.29 4.70
N LEU A 144 -1.82 20.17 4.86
CA LEU A 144 -1.87 21.55 4.37
C LEU A 144 -1.99 21.61 2.85
N PHE A 145 -1.24 20.76 2.14
CA PHE A 145 -1.30 20.66 0.69
C PHE A 145 -2.70 20.26 0.19
N ASN A 146 -3.34 19.29 0.86
CA ASN A 146 -4.71 18.88 0.58
C ASN A 146 -5.74 19.96 0.92
N TYR A 147 -5.48 20.76 1.96
CA TYR A 147 -6.34 21.88 2.36
C TYR A 147 -6.31 23.03 1.34
N VAL A 148 -5.12 23.41 0.85
CA VAL A 148 -4.95 24.56 -0.05
C VAL A 148 -5.43 24.28 -1.48
N GLY A 149 -5.29 23.05 -1.98
CA GLY A 149 -5.62 22.77 -3.38
C GLY A 149 -5.84 21.31 -3.72
N VAL A 150 -7.10 20.88 -3.72
CA VAL A 150 -7.49 19.51 -4.10
C VAL A 150 -7.09 19.14 -5.55
N GLN A 151 -7.04 20.12 -6.46
CA GLN A 151 -6.64 19.89 -7.85
C GLN A 151 -5.13 19.59 -7.96
N TRP A 152 -4.30 20.29 -7.18
CA TRP A 152 -2.86 20.04 -7.09
C TRP A 152 -2.58 18.71 -6.39
N ALA A 153 -3.31 18.40 -5.32
CA ALA A 153 -3.25 17.09 -4.65
C ALA A 153 -3.62 15.94 -5.60
N ALA A 154 -4.62 16.13 -6.45
CA ALA A 154 -5.02 15.16 -7.47
C ALA A 154 -3.96 15.01 -8.58
N LEU A 155 -3.35 16.10 -9.04
CA LEU A 155 -2.28 16.05 -10.04
C LEU A 155 -1.05 15.34 -9.48
N PHE A 156 -0.62 15.72 -8.27
CA PHE A 156 0.47 15.08 -7.55
C PHE A 156 0.25 13.57 -7.48
N GLN A 157 -0.94 13.13 -7.02
CA GLN A 157 -1.30 11.72 -6.94
C GLN A 157 -1.14 10.97 -8.27
N ARG A 158 -1.58 11.56 -9.38
CA ARG A 158 -1.51 10.91 -10.70
C ARG A 158 -0.06 10.73 -11.15
N VAL A 159 0.74 11.78 -11.03
CA VAL A 159 2.16 11.78 -11.43
C VAL A 159 2.95 10.79 -10.60
N THR A 160 2.79 10.83 -9.28
CA THR A 160 3.54 9.95 -8.36
C THR A 160 3.12 8.49 -8.49
N THR A 161 1.85 8.20 -8.78
CA THR A 161 1.40 6.82 -9.04
C THR A 161 2.08 6.22 -10.27
N VAL A 162 2.19 6.97 -11.37
CA VAL A 162 2.91 6.49 -12.56
C VAL A 162 4.39 6.32 -12.25
N ALA A 163 5.00 7.30 -11.58
CA ALA A 163 6.42 7.27 -11.22
C ALA A 163 6.78 6.06 -10.34
N LYS A 164 5.97 5.74 -9.31
CA LYS A 164 6.27 4.62 -8.41
C LYS A 164 6.13 3.25 -9.06
N VAL A 165 5.13 3.06 -9.94
CA VAL A 165 4.97 1.80 -10.68
C VAL A 165 6.11 1.63 -11.67
N ALA A 166 6.45 2.68 -12.43
CA ALA A 166 7.56 2.66 -13.36
C ALA A 166 8.90 2.42 -12.65
N GLY A 167 9.13 3.08 -11.51
CA GLY A 167 10.35 2.94 -10.74
C GLY A 167 10.52 1.54 -10.14
N LEU A 168 9.46 0.93 -9.63
CA LEU A 168 9.52 -0.44 -9.11
C LEU A 168 9.72 -1.47 -10.23
N ALA A 169 9.08 -1.27 -11.38
CA ALA A 169 9.32 -2.09 -12.56
C ALA A 169 10.77 -1.95 -13.07
N ALA A 170 11.28 -0.73 -13.12
CA ALA A 170 12.67 -0.46 -13.49
C ALA A 170 13.66 -1.10 -12.51
N PHE A 171 13.37 -1.04 -11.20
CA PHE A 171 14.16 -1.70 -10.16
C PHE A 171 14.22 -3.22 -10.37
N ALA A 172 13.07 -3.85 -10.64
CA ALA A 172 13.00 -5.29 -10.91
C ALA A 172 13.74 -5.69 -12.21
N VAL A 173 13.59 -4.91 -13.29
CA VAL A 173 14.28 -5.17 -14.57
C VAL A 173 15.79 -4.97 -14.46
N LEU A 174 16.22 -3.89 -13.81
CA LEU A 174 17.62 -3.60 -13.56
C LEU A 174 18.27 -4.73 -12.76
N PHE A 175 17.59 -5.22 -11.73
CA PHE A 175 18.06 -6.38 -11.00
C PHE A 175 18.20 -7.61 -11.90
N ALA A 176 17.17 -7.93 -12.68
CA ALA A 176 17.21 -9.08 -13.57
C ALA A 176 18.38 -9.02 -14.58
N ALA A 177 18.72 -7.82 -15.06
CA ALA A 177 19.85 -7.61 -15.96
C ALA A 177 21.23 -7.77 -15.30
N LEU A 178 21.32 -7.56 -13.98
CA LEU A 178 22.57 -7.56 -13.21
C LEU A 178 22.78 -8.83 -12.35
N LEU A 179 21.83 -9.78 -12.41
CA LEU A 179 21.87 -11.08 -11.72
C LEU A 179 23.17 -11.87 -11.98
N GLY A 180 23.79 -11.72 -13.16
CA GLY A 180 24.97 -12.49 -13.55
C GLY A 180 26.26 -12.16 -12.78
N GLY A 181 26.28 -11.09 -11.98
CA GLY A 181 27.49 -10.61 -11.30
C GLY A 181 27.51 -10.77 -9.77
N THR A 182 26.44 -11.26 -9.14
CA THR A 182 26.31 -11.31 -7.67
C THR A 182 26.09 -12.75 -7.20
N GLU A 183 26.80 -13.19 -6.15
CA GLU A 183 26.55 -14.50 -5.54
C GLU A 183 25.23 -14.52 -4.76
N SER A 184 24.46 -15.60 -4.91
CA SER A 184 23.16 -15.76 -4.24
C SER A 184 23.32 -16.00 -2.74
N LYS A 185 22.67 -15.16 -1.92
CA LYS A 185 22.56 -15.36 -0.47
C LYS A 185 21.25 -16.01 -0.02
N LEU A 186 20.45 -16.54 -0.95
CA LEU A 186 19.15 -17.15 -0.62
C LEU A 186 19.26 -18.39 0.31
N ALA A 187 20.41 -19.04 0.33
CA ALA A 187 20.69 -20.19 1.19
C ALA A 187 21.17 -19.81 2.60
N GLU A 188 21.33 -18.52 2.89
CA GLU A 188 21.75 -18.03 4.20
C GLU A 188 20.69 -18.36 5.25
N VAL A 189 21.14 -18.94 6.36
CA VAL A 189 20.32 -19.21 7.54
C VAL A 189 20.95 -18.49 8.72
N SER A 190 20.17 -17.67 9.40
CA SER A 190 20.61 -16.91 10.57
C SER A 190 19.53 -16.90 11.63
N GLN A 191 19.92 -16.80 12.90
CA GLN A 191 18.96 -16.79 14.00
C GLN A 191 17.98 -15.60 13.88
N PRO A 192 16.68 -15.79 14.13
CA PRO A 192 15.72 -14.69 14.20
C PRO A 192 16.16 -13.66 15.24
N MET A 193 15.81 -12.39 15.03
CA MET A 193 16.05 -11.33 16.01
C MET A 193 15.11 -11.43 17.23
N THR A 194 13.96 -12.08 17.03
CA THR A 194 12.95 -12.29 18.07
C THR A 194 12.79 -13.78 18.34
N ASP A 195 12.85 -14.19 19.61
CA ASP A 195 12.61 -15.57 20.04
C ASP A 195 11.29 -15.69 20.81
N ALA A 196 10.18 -15.34 20.13
CA ALA A 196 8.82 -15.41 20.71
C ALA A 196 8.12 -16.75 20.40
N GLY A 197 8.87 -17.75 19.96
CA GLY A 197 8.34 -19.01 19.44
C GLY A 197 7.65 -18.87 18.06
N PHE A 198 7.20 -19.99 17.51
CA PHE A 198 6.67 -20.05 16.14
C PHE A 198 5.50 -19.07 15.90
N LEU A 199 4.47 -19.11 16.76
CA LEU A 199 3.30 -18.23 16.61
C LEU A 199 3.65 -16.76 16.90
N GLY A 200 4.52 -16.50 17.88
CA GLY A 200 4.94 -15.16 18.25
C GLY A 200 5.70 -14.44 17.13
N ASN A 201 6.42 -15.19 16.29
CA ASN A 201 7.11 -14.65 15.12
C ASN A 201 6.21 -14.63 13.86
N LEU A 202 5.37 -15.65 13.67
CA LEU A 202 4.55 -15.77 12.47
C LEU A 202 3.42 -14.73 12.40
N ILE A 203 2.73 -14.46 13.51
CA ILE A 203 1.59 -13.53 13.54
C ILE A 203 2.00 -12.09 13.14
N PRO A 204 3.02 -11.45 13.75
CA PRO A 204 3.41 -10.10 13.34
C PRO A 204 3.93 -10.06 11.90
N ALA A 205 4.62 -11.10 11.44
CA ALA A 205 5.02 -11.21 10.04
C ALA A 205 3.81 -11.23 9.10
N LEU A 206 2.79 -12.05 9.37
CA LEU A 206 1.54 -12.07 8.60
C LEU A 206 0.88 -10.69 8.59
N MET A 207 0.81 -10.01 9.73
CA MET A 207 0.21 -8.67 9.83
C MET A 207 0.97 -7.63 8.98
N LEU A 208 2.30 -7.64 9.02
CA LEU A 208 3.14 -6.73 8.21
C LEU A 208 3.03 -7.02 6.72
N ILE A 209 2.94 -8.29 6.33
CA ILE A 209 2.76 -8.66 4.93
C ILE A 209 1.37 -8.24 4.46
N VAL A 210 0.32 -8.45 5.25
CA VAL A 210 -1.04 -7.96 4.93
C VAL A 210 -1.04 -6.43 4.81
N PHE A 211 -0.40 -5.71 5.73
CA PHE A 211 -0.22 -4.26 5.65
C PHE A 211 0.47 -3.83 4.35
N THR A 212 1.48 -4.58 3.91
CA THR A 212 2.20 -4.28 2.66
C THR A 212 1.32 -4.42 1.42
N HIS A 213 0.29 -5.27 1.49
CA HIS A 213 -0.72 -5.42 0.45
C HIS A 213 -1.94 -4.51 0.64
N ALA A 214 -2.02 -3.70 1.69
CA ALA A 214 -3.23 -2.92 1.97
C ALA A 214 -3.64 -2.02 0.81
N GLY A 215 -4.96 -1.90 0.57
CA GLY A 215 -5.52 -0.99 -0.42
C GLY A 215 -6.10 -1.64 -1.68
N TRP A 216 -6.02 -2.96 -1.83
CA TRP A 216 -6.70 -3.68 -2.93
C TRP A 216 -8.23 -3.60 -2.84
N ASP A 217 -8.77 -3.42 -1.63
CA ASP A 217 -10.19 -3.21 -1.31
C ASP A 217 -10.78 -1.95 -1.99
N ARG A 218 -9.93 -0.97 -2.34
CA ARG A 218 -10.36 0.35 -2.83
C ARG A 218 -11.02 0.32 -4.22
N VAL A 219 -10.85 -0.74 -5.00
CA VAL A 219 -11.56 -0.90 -6.29
C VAL A 219 -13.08 -0.91 -6.09
N GLY A 220 -13.57 -1.47 -4.97
CA GLY A 220 -15.00 -1.49 -4.65
C GLY A 220 -15.58 -0.10 -4.38
N TYR A 221 -14.76 0.87 -4.00
CA TYR A 221 -15.22 2.23 -3.68
C TYR A 221 -15.64 3.02 -4.93
N VAL A 222 -15.09 2.69 -6.10
CA VAL A 222 -15.43 3.35 -7.38
C VAL A 222 -16.34 2.47 -8.26
N ALA A 223 -16.93 1.42 -7.68
CA ALA A 223 -17.80 0.48 -8.41
C ALA A 223 -18.97 1.17 -9.14
N GLY A 224 -19.53 2.24 -8.54
CA GLY A 224 -20.61 3.04 -9.13
C GLY A 224 -20.21 3.80 -10.40
N GLU A 225 -18.92 4.04 -10.62
CA GLU A 225 -18.36 4.79 -11.76
C GLU A 225 -17.86 3.87 -12.88
N MET A 226 -17.94 2.55 -12.72
CA MET A 226 -17.49 1.58 -13.73
C MET A 226 -18.54 1.34 -14.81
N LYS A 227 -18.13 1.30 -16.09
CA LYS A 227 -19.02 1.10 -17.25
C LYS A 227 -19.83 -0.21 -17.17
N ASN A 228 -19.18 -1.31 -16.78
CA ASN A 228 -19.80 -2.62 -16.60
C ASN A 228 -19.21 -3.31 -15.36
N PRO A 229 -19.71 -3.00 -14.14
CA PRO A 229 -19.11 -3.47 -12.90
C PRO A 229 -18.95 -5.01 -12.86
N ARG A 230 -19.92 -5.76 -13.40
CA ARG A 230 -19.92 -7.24 -13.45
C ARG A 230 -18.71 -7.83 -14.16
N GLN A 231 -18.14 -7.13 -15.13
CA GLN A 231 -16.94 -7.58 -15.85
C GLN A 231 -15.69 -6.80 -15.44
N VAL A 232 -15.84 -5.51 -15.16
CA VAL A 232 -14.72 -4.62 -14.85
C VAL A 232 -14.12 -4.95 -13.48
N ILE A 233 -14.94 -5.11 -12.43
CA ILE A 233 -14.44 -5.33 -11.07
C ILE A 233 -13.65 -6.65 -10.97
N PRO A 234 -14.19 -7.82 -11.39
CA PRO A 234 -13.46 -9.08 -11.23
C PRO A 234 -12.15 -9.10 -12.02
N LYS A 235 -12.15 -8.58 -13.25
CA LYS A 235 -10.93 -8.48 -14.06
C LYS A 235 -9.90 -7.55 -13.42
N SER A 236 -10.35 -6.41 -12.87
CA SER A 236 -9.46 -5.45 -12.20
C SER A 236 -8.81 -6.04 -10.97
N MET A 237 -9.58 -6.76 -10.14
CA MET A 237 -9.07 -7.45 -8.95
C MET A 237 -8.07 -8.55 -9.33
N LEU A 238 -8.43 -9.46 -10.24
CA LEU A 238 -7.57 -10.59 -10.61
C LEU A 238 -6.26 -10.15 -11.25
N ILE A 239 -6.33 -9.26 -12.25
CA ILE A 239 -5.15 -8.80 -12.98
C ILE A 239 -4.29 -7.92 -12.07
N GLY A 240 -4.91 -6.96 -11.37
CA GLY A 240 -4.19 -6.03 -10.50
C GLY A 240 -3.50 -6.75 -9.34
N LEU A 241 -4.20 -7.62 -8.61
CA LEU A 241 -3.60 -8.39 -7.53
C LEU A 241 -2.52 -9.34 -8.04
N GLY A 242 -2.76 -10.04 -9.15
CA GLY A 242 -1.76 -10.93 -9.75
C GLY A 242 -0.45 -10.20 -10.08
N ILE A 243 -0.54 -9.01 -10.68
CA ILE A 243 0.63 -8.17 -10.97
C ILE A 243 1.35 -7.75 -9.68
N VAL A 244 0.62 -7.26 -8.68
CA VAL A 244 1.20 -6.85 -7.39
C VAL A 244 1.95 -8.00 -6.73
N LEU A 245 1.36 -9.20 -6.68
CA LEU A 245 1.97 -10.37 -6.07
C LEU A 245 3.28 -10.77 -6.75
N VAL A 246 3.29 -10.83 -8.09
CA VAL A 246 4.50 -11.16 -8.84
C VAL A 246 5.61 -10.15 -8.59
N ILE A 247 5.26 -8.85 -8.60
CA ILE A 247 6.22 -7.78 -8.30
C ILE A 247 6.77 -7.93 -6.89
N TYR A 248 5.91 -8.11 -5.88
CA TYR A 248 6.34 -8.22 -4.49
C TYR A 248 7.23 -9.44 -4.27
N TRP A 249 6.83 -10.62 -4.74
CA TRP A 249 7.66 -11.83 -4.63
C TRP A 249 9.01 -11.67 -5.31
N THR A 250 9.05 -10.97 -6.44
CA THR A 250 10.31 -10.64 -7.13
C THR A 250 11.17 -9.75 -6.25
N VAL A 251 10.63 -8.62 -5.75
CA VAL A 251 11.37 -7.67 -4.89
C VAL A 251 11.88 -8.33 -3.60
N ILE A 252 11.08 -9.18 -2.96
CA ILE A 252 11.52 -9.89 -1.74
C ILE A 252 12.64 -10.88 -2.06
N THR A 253 12.56 -11.56 -3.20
CA THR A 253 13.64 -12.43 -3.68
C THR A 253 14.91 -11.61 -3.92
N ILE A 254 14.80 -10.44 -4.55
CA ILE A 254 15.92 -9.51 -4.77
C ILE A 254 16.59 -9.15 -3.44
N TYR A 255 15.80 -8.77 -2.45
CA TYR A 255 16.33 -8.33 -1.15
C TYR A 255 17.14 -9.43 -0.48
N HIS A 256 16.62 -10.65 -0.43
CA HIS A 256 17.30 -11.77 0.20
C HIS A 256 18.44 -12.32 -0.66
N TYR A 257 18.37 -12.19 -1.98
CA TYR A 257 19.43 -12.61 -2.89
C TYR A 257 20.69 -11.76 -2.71
N VAL A 258 20.54 -10.43 -2.62
CA VAL A 258 21.67 -9.49 -2.55
C VAL A 258 22.17 -9.28 -1.12
N LEU A 259 21.26 -9.04 -0.17
CA LEU A 259 21.64 -8.70 1.20
C LEU A 259 21.85 -9.95 2.05
N GLY A 260 21.04 -11.00 1.86
CA GLY A 260 20.96 -12.13 2.79
C GLY A 260 20.04 -11.83 3.96
N MET A 261 20.06 -12.66 5.01
CA MET A 261 19.21 -12.47 6.19
C MET A 261 19.76 -11.37 7.08
N ASP A 262 21.05 -11.40 7.39
CA ASP A 262 21.64 -10.51 8.40
C ASP A 262 21.75 -9.06 7.91
N ALA A 263 22.25 -8.85 6.69
CA ALA A 263 22.35 -7.48 6.16
C ALA A 263 20.99 -6.86 5.88
N LEU A 264 19.99 -7.67 5.48
CA LEU A 264 18.62 -7.18 5.29
C LEU A 264 18.04 -6.68 6.61
N ARG A 265 18.18 -7.44 7.71
CA ARG A 265 17.67 -7.06 9.04
C ARG A 265 18.34 -5.80 9.63
N ALA A 266 19.56 -5.50 9.20
CA ALA A 266 20.35 -4.39 9.72
C ALA A 266 19.98 -3.02 9.12
N THR A 267 19.08 -2.97 8.12
CA THR A 267 18.78 -1.74 7.38
C THR A 267 17.30 -1.42 7.34
N ALA A 268 16.96 -0.15 7.59
CA ALA A 268 15.61 0.37 7.41
C ALA A 268 15.28 0.70 5.93
N THR A 269 16.30 0.74 5.06
CA THR A 269 16.20 1.18 3.66
C THR A 269 16.77 0.16 2.68
N PRO A 270 16.31 -1.11 2.70
CA PRO A 270 16.93 -2.21 1.94
C PRO A 270 17.01 -1.95 0.43
N ALA A 271 16.01 -1.29 -0.14
CA ALA A 271 16.02 -0.94 -1.56
C ALA A 271 17.18 0.00 -1.94
N ALA A 272 17.49 0.98 -1.08
CA ALA A 272 18.57 1.94 -1.32
C ALA A 272 19.94 1.28 -1.13
N ASP A 273 20.08 0.37 -0.17
CA ASP A 273 21.33 -0.37 0.07
C ASP A 273 21.66 -1.28 -1.11
N ILE A 274 20.67 -1.99 -1.63
CA ILE A 274 20.83 -2.82 -2.84
C ILE A 274 21.21 -1.95 -4.04
N ALA A 275 20.53 -0.82 -4.22
CA ALA A 275 20.89 0.12 -5.29
C ALA A 275 22.31 0.68 -5.12
N THR A 276 22.79 0.87 -3.88
CA THR A 276 24.18 1.27 -3.60
C THR A 276 25.16 0.21 -4.11
N ILE A 277 24.87 -1.07 -3.86
CA ILE A 277 25.70 -2.20 -4.29
C ILE A 277 25.70 -2.32 -5.82
N MET A 278 24.54 -2.13 -6.47
CA MET A 278 24.36 -2.46 -7.89
C MET A 278 24.70 -1.32 -8.85
N ILE A 279 24.34 -0.08 -8.50
CA ILE A 279 24.44 1.09 -9.39
C ILE A 279 25.04 2.32 -8.69
N GLY A 280 25.59 2.15 -7.48
CA GLY A 280 26.27 3.19 -6.71
C GLY A 280 25.33 4.17 -6.00
N THR A 281 25.94 5.15 -5.33
CA THR A 281 25.26 6.10 -4.43
C THR A 281 24.20 6.97 -5.12
N VAL A 282 24.41 7.34 -6.39
CA VAL A 282 23.45 8.12 -7.17
C VAL A 282 22.16 7.31 -7.40
N GLY A 283 22.30 6.03 -7.75
CA GLY A 283 21.18 5.13 -7.93
C GLY A 283 20.45 4.84 -6.63
N ALA A 284 21.19 4.69 -5.53
CA ALA A 284 20.63 4.56 -4.19
C ALA A 284 19.78 5.78 -3.80
N GLY A 285 20.29 6.99 -4.06
CA GLY A 285 19.53 8.22 -3.85
C GLY A 285 18.25 8.27 -4.69
N ALA A 286 18.30 7.83 -5.95
CA ALA A 286 17.11 7.77 -6.80
C ALA A 286 16.04 6.79 -6.25
N VAL A 287 16.47 5.61 -5.77
CA VAL A 287 15.56 4.62 -5.15
C VAL A 287 15.01 5.13 -3.81
N ALA A 288 15.83 5.81 -3.00
CA ALA A 288 15.37 6.42 -1.76
C ALA A 288 14.32 7.51 -2.02
N ILE A 289 14.53 8.38 -3.01
CA ILE A 289 13.54 9.38 -3.44
C ILE A 289 12.27 8.69 -3.93
N LEU A 290 12.38 7.61 -4.71
CA LEU A 290 11.22 6.85 -5.18
C LEU A 290 10.39 6.28 -4.01
N ALA A 291 11.05 5.76 -2.99
CA ALA A 291 10.40 5.25 -1.78
C ALA A 291 9.68 6.36 -0.99
N ILE A 292 10.34 7.52 -0.83
CA ILE A 292 9.75 8.74 -0.23
C ILE A 292 8.50 9.18 -1.01
N VAL A 293 8.63 9.32 -2.33
CA VAL A 293 7.53 9.74 -3.21
C VAL A 293 6.38 8.73 -3.13
N SER A 294 6.68 7.44 -3.07
CA SER A 294 5.67 6.38 -2.91
C SER A 294 4.93 6.50 -1.58
N ALA A 295 5.65 6.71 -0.47
CA ALA A 295 5.08 6.88 0.87
C ALA A 295 4.18 8.13 0.94
N VAL A 296 4.71 9.29 0.57
CA VAL A 296 4.00 10.59 0.59
C VAL A 296 2.78 10.55 -0.34
N SER A 297 2.91 9.94 -1.52
CA SER A 297 1.78 9.73 -2.42
C SER A 297 0.69 8.88 -1.79
N SER A 298 1.03 7.80 -1.08
CA SER A 298 0.04 6.97 -0.42
C SER A 298 -0.66 7.68 0.76
N ILE A 299 0.05 8.55 1.49
CA ILE A 299 -0.56 9.43 2.51
C ILE A 299 -1.55 10.38 1.83
N ASN A 300 -1.11 11.10 0.80
CA ASN A 300 -1.94 12.04 0.04
C ASN A 300 -3.22 11.37 -0.51
N GLY A 301 -3.09 10.23 -1.18
CA GLY A 301 -4.24 9.49 -1.71
C GLY A 301 -5.20 9.03 -0.62
N THR A 302 -4.68 8.62 0.54
CA THR A 302 -5.50 8.23 1.68
C THR A 302 -6.25 9.43 2.26
N THR A 303 -5.58 10.57 2.49
CA THR A 303 -6.19 11.83 2.96
C THR A 303 -7.28 12.31 2.01
N MET A 304 -7.04 12.31 0.70
CA MET A 304 -8.04 12.68 -0.31
C MET A 304 -9.27 11.77 -0.27
N SER A 305 -9.07 10.45 -0.14
CA SER A 305 -10.18 9.49 -0.13
C SER A 305 -10.99 9.55 1.17
N ALA A 306 -10.33 9.74 2.30
CA ALA A 306 -10.93 9.74 3.63
C ALA A 306 -11.87 10.94 3.84
N SER A 307 -11.48 12.13 3.39
CA SER A 307 -12.28 13.35 3.57
C SER A 307 -13.68 13.27 2.94
N ARG A 308 -13.83 12.53 1.83
CA ARG A 308 -15.13 12.32 1.16
C ARG A 308 -16.09 11.47 1.98
N VAL A 309 -15.56 10.48 2.71
CA VAL A 309 -16.35 9.63 3.60
C VAL A 309 -16.88 10.45 4.77
N TYR A 310 -16.02 11.28 5.38
CA TYR A 310 -16.43 12.11 6.53
C TYR A 310 -17.45 13.18 6.13
N TYR A 311 -17.30 13.79 4.95
CA TYR A 311 -18.29 14.70 4.41
C TYR A 311 -19.66 14.04 4.22
N ALA A 312 -19.69 12.83 3.64
CA ALA A 312 -20.95 12.09 3.45
C ALA A 312 -21.60 11.72 4.80
N MET A 313 -20.80 11.26 5.77
CA MET A 313 -21.30 10.97 7.12
C MET A 313 -21.83 12.22 7.82
N ALA A 314 -21.18 13.38 7.68
CA ALA A 314 -21.66 14.64 8.24
C ALA A 314 -23.01 15.06 7.62
N HIS A 315 -23.14 14.93 6.31
CA HIS A 315 -24.39 15.21 5.61
C HIS A 315 -25.53 14.26 6.03
N ASP A 316 -25.22 13.01 6.38
CA ASP A 316 -26.18 12.03 6.90
C ASP A 316 -26.48 12.21 8.41
N GLY A 317 -25.95 13.25 9.06
CA GLY A 317 -26.12 13.53 10.50
C GLY A 317 -25.40 12.54 11.41
N LEU A 318 -24.47 11.76 10.86
CA LEU A 318 -23.66 10.75 11.53
C LEU A 318 -22.29 11.27 11.99
N PHE A 319 -21.93 12.48 11.56
CA PHE A 319 -20.71 13.17 11.91
C PHE A 319 -21.02 14.63 12.27
N PHE A 320 -20.07 15.31 12.92
CA PHE A 320 -20.19 16.74 13.23
C PHE A 320 -20.19 17.61 11.96
#